data_AF-A0A4U2ZWF3-F1
#
_entry.id   AF-A0A4U2ZWF3-F1
#
_cell.length_a   1.000
_cell.length_b   1.000
_cell.length_c   1.000
_cell.angle_alpha   90.00
_cell.angle_beta   90.00
_cell.angle_gamma   90.00
#
_symmetry.space_group_name_H-M   'P 1'
#
loop_
_entity.id
_entity.type
_entity.pdbx_description
1 polymer ?
#
loop_
_entity_poly.entity_id
_entity_poly.type
_entity_poly.pdbx_seq_one_letter_code
_entity_poly.pdbx_strand_id
1 'polypeptide(L)' 'KGYVTMMDCNGNQETLKFTSCEEGYMTKTVEVFPESDRVRIEIGETEGTFYIQSIELLCIKR' A
#
# COMPACT_ATOMS: atom_id res chain seq x y z
N LYS A 1 -12.28 -6.20 -4.17
CA LYS A 1 -10.85 -5.93 -4.52
C LYS A 1 -10.26 -5.03 -3.44
N GLY A 2 -9.07 -5.35 -2.91
CA GLY A 2 -8.41 -4.57 -1.86
C GLY A 2 -7.39 -3.59 -2.44
N TYR A 3 -7.10 -2.52 -1.73
CA TYR A 3 -6.02 -1.60 -2.08
C TYR A 3 -5.32 -1.04 -0.84
N VAL A 4 -4.05 -0.69 -1.04
CA VAL A 4 -3.24 0.08 -0.10
C VAL A 4 -2.64 1.24 -0.89
N THR A 5 -2.96 2.47 -0.48
CA THR A 5 -2.43 3.70 -1.09
C THR A 5 -1.53 4.39 -0.09
N MET A 6 -0.32 4.76 -0.51
CA MET A 6 0.52 5.69 0.25
C MET A 6 0.51 7.04 -0.45
N MET A 7 0.25 8.11 0.29
CA MET A 7 0.13 9.47 -0.23
C MET A 7 0.91 10.45 0.65
N ASP A 8 1.62 11.39 0.04
CA ASP A 8 2.29 12.49 0.74
C ASP A 8 1.41 13.76 0.81
N CYS A 9 1.87 14.83 1.48
CA CYS A 9 1.09 16.06 1.61
C CYS A 9 0.97 16.88 0.30
N ASN A 10 1.77 16.56 -0.71
CA ASN A 10 1.76 17.23 -2.02
C ASN A 10 0.86 16.51 -3.02
N GLY A 11 0.25 15.38 -2.62
CA GLY A 11 -0.63 14.58 -3.47
C GLY A 11 0.11 13.53 -4.30
N ASN A 12 1.42 13.37 -4.12
CA ASN A 12 2.13 12.24 -4.72
C ASN A 12 1.64 10.96 -4.04
N GLN A 13 1.20 9.98 -4.85
CA GLN A 13 0.66 8.74 -4.31
C GLN A 13 1.04 7.52 -5.15
N GLU A 14 1.14 6.40 -4.48
CA GLU A 14 1.26 5.08 -5.08
C GLU A 14 0.21 4.14 -4.51
N THR A 15 -0.40 3.32 -5.36
CA THR A 15 -1.47 2.40 -4.97
C THR A 15 -1.15 0.96 -5.37
N LEU A 16 -1.02 0.10 -4.37
CA LEU A 16 -0.99 -1.35 -4.54
C LEU A 16 -2.42 -1.89 -4.57
N LYS A 17 -2.79 -2.57 -5.65
CA LYS A 17 -4.10 -3.21 -5.80
C LYS A 17 -3.98 -4.72 -5.62
N PHE A 18 -4.91 -5.29 -4.86
CA PHE A 18 -4.99 -6.70 -4.53
C PHE A 18 -6.29 -7.31 -5.04
N THR A 19 -6.15 -8.43 -5.73
CA THR A 19 -7.25 -9.31 -6.13
C THR A 19 -7.11 -10.63 -5.39
N SER A 20 -7.98 -11.59 -5.68
CA SER A 20 -7.85 -12.94 -5.12
C SER A 20 -6.50 -13.57 -5.47
N CYS A 21 -5.98 -14.36 -4.54
CA CYS A 21 -4.89 -15.31 -4.74
C CYS A 21 -5.44 -16.71 -4.48
N GLU A 22 -4.92 -17.74 -5.13
CA GLU A 22 -5.43 -19.11 -5.03
C GLU A 22 -5.21 -19.71 -3.63
N GLU A 23 -4.06 -19.44 -3.01
CA GLU A 23 -3.73 -19.91 -1.66
C GLU A 23 -2.90 -18.87 -0.88
N GLY A 24 -3.17 -18.73 0.42
CA GLY A 24 -2.36 -17.91 1.33
C GLY A 24 -2.45 -16.39 1.13
N TYR A 25 -1.39 -15.68 1.53
CA TYR A 25 -1.26 -14.23 1.40
C TYR A 25 -0.36 -13.86 0.23
N MET A 26 -0.71 -12.82 -0.50
CA MET A 26 0.09 -12.23 -1.56
C MET A 26 0.88 -11.03 -1.04
N THR A 27 2.19 -10.99 -1.30
CA THR A 27 3.05 -9.83 -1.02
C THR A 27 3.21 -8.97 -2.27
N LYS A 28 3.07 -7.64 -2.13
CA LYS A 28 3.41 -6.64 -3.15
C LYS A 28 4.25 -5.52 -2.53
N THR A 29 5.14 -4.94 -3.33
CA THR A 29 6.05 -3.87 -2.92
C THR A 29 6.06 -2.77 -3.96
N VAL A 30 6.19 -1.52 -3.54
CA VAL A 30 6.37 -0.34 -4.40
C VAL A 30 7.40 0.58 -3.76
N GLU A 31 8.28 1.17 -4.57
CA GLU A 31 9.18 2.24 -4.10
C GLU A 31 8.45 3.57 -4.16
N VAL A 32 8.65 4.38 -3.13
CA VAL A 32 7.95 5.65 -2.94
C VAL A 32 8.97 6.71 -2.54
N PHE A 33 8.87 7.89 -3.14
CA PHE A 33 9.76 9.03 -2.90
C PHE A 33 8.92 10.23 -2.46
N PRO A 34 8.45 10.27 -1.21
CA PRO A 34 7.61 11.36 -0.73
C PRO A 34 8.38 12.68 -0.74
N GLU A 35 7.71 13.75 -1.14
CA GLU A 35 8.23 15.12 -1.14
C GLU A 35 7.79 15.91 0.10
N SER A 36 7.29 15.20 1.12
CA SER A 36 6.98 15.74 2.45
C SER A 36 7.49 14.84 3.57
N ASP A 37 7.59 15.40 4.77
CA ASP A 37 8.00 14.70 6.00
C ASP A 37 6.93 13.73 6.55
N ARG A 38 5.71 13.81 6.02
CA ARG A 38 4.56 13.00 6.41
C ARG A 38 4.00 12.25 5.23
N VAL A 39 3.52 11.04 5.51
CA VAL A 39 2.78 10.22 4.56
C VAL A 39 1.54 9.66 5.25
N ARG A 40 0.47 9.45 4.47
CA ARG A 40 -0.74 8.75 4.88
C ARG A 40 -0.77 7.41 4.17
N ILE A 41 -1.01 6.34 4.93
CA ILE A 41 -1.38 5.04 4.38
C ILE A 41 -2.90 4.93 4.48
N GLU A 42 -3.53 4.69 3.33
CA GLU A 42 -4.96 4.44 3.20
C GLU A 42 -5.15 2.99 2.79
N ILE A 43 -6.03 2.29 3.51
CA ILE A 43 -6.35 0.89 3.28
C ILE A 43 -7.86 0.83 3.04
N GLY A 44 -8.27 0.12 2.00
CA GLY A 44 -9.69 -0.12 1.79
C GLY A 44 -9.96 -1.24 0.81
N GLU A 45 -11.25 -1.53 0.66
CA GLU A 45 -11.78 -2.48 -0.30
C GLU A 45 -12.94 -1.87 -1.08
N THR A 46 -13.14 -2.40 -2.28
CA THR A 46 -14.32 -2.06 -3.11
C THR A 46 -15.52 -2.94 -2.79
N GLU A 47 -15.28 -4.18 -2.36
CA GLU A 47 -16.29 -5.21 -2.09
C GLU A 47 -15.65 -6.38 -1.33
N GLY A 48 -16.47 -7.07 -0.54
CA GLY A 48 -16.06 -8.26 0.23
C GLY A 48 -15.26 -7.92 1.48
N THR A 49 -14.27 -8.75 1.79
CA THR A 49 -13.36 -8.54 2.92
C THR A 49 -11.93 -8.61 2.44
N PHE A 50 -11.10 -7.65 2.85
CA PHE A 50 -9.68 -7.61 2.53
C PHE A 50 -8.85 -7.88 3.78
N TYR A 51 -8.27 -9.08 3.86
CA TYR A 51 -7.43 -9.50 4.98
C TYR A 51 -5.97 -9.10 4.75
N ILE A 52 -5.39 -8.40 5.71
CA ILE A 52 -3.99 -7.92 5.66
C ILE A 52 -3.21 -8.61 6.76
N GLN A 53 -2.12 -9.28 6.38
CA GLN A 53 -1.21 -9.91 7.32
C GLN A 53 -0.20 -8.91 7.90
N SER A 54 0.44 -8.10 7.05
CA SER A 54 1.40 -7.07 7.46
C SER A 54 1.42 -5.90 6.46
N ILE A 55 1.87 -4.75 6.96
CA ILE A 55 2.32 -3.60 6.16
C ILE A 55 3.69 -3.22 6.69
N GLU A 56 4.67 -3.13 5.80
CA GLU A 56 6.05 -2.88 6.16
C GLU A 56 6.56 -1.64 5.41
N LEU A 57 7.18 -0.72 6.14
CA LEU A 57 7.85 0.45 5.60
C LEU A 57 9.35 0.28 5.79
N LEU A 58 10.07 0.18 4.68
CA LEU A 58 11.53 0.02 4.67
C LEU A 58 12.17 1.30 4.16
N CYS A 59 13.06 1.89 4.95
CA CYS A 59 13.86 3.03 4.50
C CYS A 59 14.97 2.53 3.56
N ILE A 60 14.93 2.95 2.30
CA ILE A 60 16.00 2.68 1.33
C ILE A 60 17.03 3.79 1.47
N LYS A 61 18.22 3.45 1.93
CA LYS A 61 19.37 4.37 1.93
C LYS A 61 20.03 4.32 0.55
N ARG A 62 20.13 5.46 -0.12
CA ARG A 62 20.89 5.63 -1.36
C ARG A 62 22.23 6.31 -1.08
#